data_AF-A0AAE1FQP8-F1
#
_entry.id   AF-A0AAE1FQP8-F1
#
_cell.length_a   1.000
_cell.length_b   1.000
_cell.length_c   1.000
_cell.angle_alpha   90.00
_cell.angle_beta   90.00
_cell.angle_gamma   90.00
#
_symmetry.space_group_name_H-M   'P 1'
#
loop_
_entity.id
_entity.type
_entity.pdbx_description
1 polymer ?
#
loop_
_entity_poly.entity_id
_entity_poly.type
_entity_poly.pdbx_seq_one_letter_code
_entity_poly.pdbx_strand_id
1 'polypeptide(L)'
;MYETKSYVEVRRRFEKEFGLHRGINTPDDKSIWRIVHHLDREQTIHPCNKGRSGAKPSVTPQKLQQIQQSIENSPKKSHRIRAQELGLTPTTLWQTMRKDLQLFPYKISTQVLKPESGWCKAQHESGVISWDCSQLTAEFAEFV
;
A
#
# COMPACT_ATOMS: atom_id res chain seq x y z
N MET A 1 35.81 -31.75 -1.54
CA MET A 1 35.40 -30.42 -2.04
C MET A 1 36.63 -29.69 -2.53
N TYR A 2 36.64 -29.21 -3.77
CA TYR A 2 37.77 -28.44 -4.30
C TYR A 2 37.43 -26.95 -4.18
N GLU A 3 38.38 -26.18 -3.66
CA GLU A 3 38.29 -24.73 -3.63
C GLU A 3 38.97 -24.19 -4.90
N THR A 4 38.18 -23.89 -5.93
CA THR A 4 38.70 -23.33 -7.18
C THR A 4 38.64 -21.81 -7.13
N LYS A 5 39.81 -21.16 -7.08
CA LYS A 5 39.95 -19.69 -7.12
C LYS A 5 39.75 -19.08 -8.52
N SER A 6 39.58 -19.91 -9.55
CA SER A 6 39.45 -19.46 -10.95
C SER A 6 37.99 -19.32 -11.37
N TYR A 7 37.55 -18.10 -11.65
CA TYR A 7 36.20 -17.79 -12.10
C TYR A 7 35.85 -18.42 -13.46
N VAL A 8 36.86 -18.60 -14.32
CA VAL A 8 36.71 -19.25 -15.63
C VAL A 8 36.34 -20.73 -15.46
N GLU A 9 36.93 -21.39 -14.46
CA GLU A 9 36.64 -22.80 -14.16
C GLU A 9 35.24 -22.95 -13.56
N VAL A 10 34.85 -22.01 -12.69
CA VAL A 10 33.47 -21.94 -12.15
C VAL A 10 32.46 -21.80 -13.29
N ARG A 11 32.71 -20.89 -14.24
CA ARG A 11 31.85 -20.71 -15.42
C ARG A 11 31.74 -21.99 -16.26
N ARG A 12 32.88 -22.60 -16.61
CA ARG A 12 32.91 -23.82 -17.45
C ARG A 12 32.17 -24.99 -16.80
N ARG A 13 32.26 -25.12 -15.48
CA ARG A 13 31.53 -26.16 -14.74
C ARG A 13 30.05 -25.87 -14.69
N PHE A 14 29.66 -24.62 -14.47
CA PHE A 14 28.27 -24.19 -14.55
C PHE A 14 27.68 -24.46 -15.95
N GLU A 15 28.41 -24.13 -17.01
CA GLU A 15 28.01 -24.46 -18.39
C GLU A 15 27.80 -25.97 -18.58
N LYS A 16 28.69 -26.80 -18.04
CA LYS A 16 28.60 -28.28 -18.13
C LYS A 16 27.44 -28.85 -17.31
N GLU A 17 27.20 -28.34 -16.11
CA GLU A 17 26.16 -28.82 -15.20
C GLU A 17 24.76 -28.47 -15.68
N PHE A 18 24.58 -27.26 -16.23
CA PHE A 18 23.29 -26.78 -16.72
C PHE A 18 23.10 -26.97 -18.24
N GLY A 19 24.06 -27.60 -18.93
CA GLY A 19 23.99 -27.85 -20.37
C GLY A 19 23.91 -26.58 -21.22
N LEU A 20 24.50 -25.48 -20.74
CA LEU A 20 24.41 -24.18 -21.39
C LEU A 20 25.44 -24.08 -22.52
N HIS A 21 25.01 -23.54 -23.65
CA HIS A 21 25.95 -23.17 -24.72
C HIS A 21 26.78 -21.97 -24.29
N ARG A 22 28.06 -21.99 -24.70
CA ARG A 22 29.03 -20.94 -24.39
C ARG A 22 28.44 -19.56 -24.71
N GLY A 23 28.37 -18.70 -23.70
CA GLY A 23 27.93 -17.31 -23.83
C GLY A 23 26.41 -17.10 -23.96
N ILE A 24 25.60 -18.17 -24.03
CA ILE A 24 24.14 -18.09 -24.03
C ILE A 24 23.66 -18.42 -22.62
N ASN A 25 22.95 -17.50 -21.97
CA ASN A 25 22.44 -17.62 -20.60
C ASN A 25 23.51 -17.94 -19.54
N THR A 26 24.79 -17.78 -19.88
CA THR A 26 25.91 -18.02 -18.99
C THR A 26 26.33 -16.71 -18.34
N PRO A 27 26.50 -16.65 -17.01
CA PRO A 27 26.99 -15.45 -16.34
C PRO A 27 28.42 -15.11 -16.81
N ASP A 28 28.65 -13.84 -17.09
CA ASP A 28 29.99 -13.32 -17.41
C ASP A 28 30.97 -13.54 -16.24
N ASP A 29 32.27 -13.65 -16.54
CA ASP A 29 33.31 -13.83 -15.53
C ASP A 29 33.26 -12.72 -14.46
N LYS A 30 32.95 -11.48 -14.88
CA LYS A 30 32.78 -10.35 -13.96
C LYS A 30 31.55 -10.50 -13.06
N SER A 31 30.48 -11.10 -13.57
CA SER A 31 29.27 -11.34 -12.78
C SER A 31 29.54 -12.40 -11.71
N ILE A 32 30.25 -13.49 -12.08
CA ILE A 32 30.68 -14.52 -11.12
C ILE A 32 31.61 -13.90 -10.06
N TRP A 33 32.60 -13.10 -10.47
CA TRP A 33 33.49 -12.39 -9.54
C TRP A 33 32.70 -11.50 -8.56
N ARG A 34 31.74 -10.71 -9.05
CA ARG A 34 30.90 -9.85 -8.21
C ARG A 34 30.10 -10.64 -7.19
N ILE A 35 29.51 -11.77 -7.60
CA ILE A 35 28.71 -12.62 -6.71
C ILE A 35 29.58 -13.24 -5.62
N VAL A 36 30.72 -13.84 -5.99
CA VAL A 36 31.65 -14.46 -5.02
C VAL A 36 32.18 -13.42 -4.04
N HIS A 37 32.67 -12.29 -4.55
CA HIS A 37 33.20 -11.23 -3.70
C HIS A 37 32.13 -10.59 -2.79
N HIS A 38 30.88 -10.52 -3.26
CA HIS A 38 29.75 -10.08 -2.44
C HIS A 38 29.42 -11.11 -1.35
N LEU A 39 29.42 -12.40 -1.68
CA LEU A 39 29.22 -13.48 -0.73
C LEU A 39 30.30 -13.49 0.36
N ASP A 40 31.58 -13.31 -0.01
CA ASP A 40 32.69 -13.27 0.95
C ASP A 40 32.57 -12.08 1.92
N ARG A 41 32.12 -10.93 1.42
CA ARG A 41 32.03 -9.69 2.20
C ARG A 41 30.78 -9.61 3.08
N GLU A 42 29.64 -10.02 2.54
CA GLU A 42 28.33 -9.78 3.14
C GLU A 42 27.69 -11.06 3.68
N GLN A 43 28.23 -12.24 3.35
CA GLN A 43 27.65 -13.56 3.67
C GLN A 43 26.22 -13.75 3.17
N THR A 44 25.82 -12.98 2.15
CA THR A 44 24.51 -13.08 1.50
C THR A 44 24.68 -13.11 -0.01
N ILE A 45 23.82 -13.87 -0.68
CA ILE A 45 23.76 -13.96 -2.15
C ILE A 45 22.88 -12.85 -2.72
N HIS A 46 21.97 -12.29 -1.92
CA HIS A 46 21.04 -11.27 -2.40
C HIS A 46 21.79 -9.99 -2.78
N PRO A 47 21.50 -9.39 -3.95
CA PRO A 47 22.07 -8.12 -4.35
C PRO A 47 21.56 -7.06 -3.37
N CYS A 48 22.37 -6.80 -2.35
CA CYS A 48 22.12 -5.75 -1.40
C CYS A 48 22.36 -4.46 -2.19
N ASN A 49 21.30 -3.80 -2.64
CA ASN A 49 21.32 -2.55 -3.40
C ASN A 49 21.83 -1.38 -2.53
N LYS A 50 22.98 -1.55 -1.88
CA LYS A 50 23.64 -0.56 -1.02
C LYS A 50 23.93 0.66 -1.88
N GLY A 51 23.20 1.75 -1.62
CA GLY A 51 23.30 3.00 -2.37
C GLY A 51 22.35 3.17 -3.55
N ARG A 52 21.57 2.14 -3.93
CA ARG A 52 20.53 2.24 -4.98
C ARG A 52 19.14 2.09 -4.39
N SER A 53 18.86 2.84 -3.33
CA SER A 53 17.59 2.82 -2.58
C SER A 53 16.46 3.64 -3.24
N GLY A 54 16.56 3.91 -4.54
CA GLY A 54 15.59 4.74 -5.26
C GLY A 54 15.59 6.21 -4.82
N ALA A 55 14.67 6.99 -5.38
CA ALA A 55 14.46 8.38 -4.98
C ALA A 55 13.94 8.46 -3.54
N LYS A 56 14.44 9.43 -2.78
CA LYS A 56 13.95 9.68 -1.41
C LYS A 56 12.44 9.99 -1.43
N PRO A 57 11.65 9.48 -0.48
CA PRO A 57 10.25 9.85 -0.37
C PRO A 57 10.12 11.37 -0.14
N SER A 58 9.18 12.00 -0.83
CA SER A 58 8.92 13.44 -0.72
C SER A 58 8.33 13.83 0.65
N VAL A 59 7.69 12.88 1.34
CA VAL A 59 7.00 13.11 2.61
C VAL A 59 7.90 12.66 3.77
N THR A 60 8.14 13.56 4.71
CA THR A 60 8.88 13.27 5.94
C THR A 60 8.05 12.40 6.90
N PRO A 61 8.68 11.60 7.78
CA PRO A 61 7.96 10.76 8.74
C PRO A 61 7.04 11.58 9.67
N GLN A 62 7.44 12.80 10.03
CA GLN A 62 6.61 13.72 10.81
C GLN A 62 5.30 14.08 10.08
N LYS A 63 5.37 14.36 8.77
CA LYS A 63 4.17 14.65 7.97
C LYS A 63 3.28 13.42 7.83
N LEU A 64 3.86 12.20 7.76
CA LEU A 64 3.06 10.96 7.76
C LEU A 64 2.21 10.84 9.02
N GLN A 65 2.78 11.14 10.19
CA GLN A 65 2.04 11.12 11.46
C GLN A 65 0.92 12.16 11.49
N GLN A 66 1.17 13.37 10.98
CA GLN A 66 0.12 14.40 10.87
C GLN A 66 -1.03 13.97 9.95
N ILE A 67 -0.71 13.30 8.83
CA ILE A 67 -1.71 12.73 7.93
C ILE A 67 -2.53 11.66 8.65
N GLN A 68 -1.89 10.74 9.38
CA GLN A 68 -2.56 9.70 10.16
C GLN A 68 -3.53 10.29 11.20
N GLN A 69 -3.05 11.21 12.04
CA GLN A 69 -3.87 11.89 13.05
C GLN A 69 -5.06 12.60 12.43
N SER A 70 -4.83 13.31 11.33
CA SER A 70 -5.92 13.97 10.61
C SER A 70 -6.96 12.94 10.13
N ILE A 71 -6.55 11.73 9.73
CA ILE A 71 -7.47 10.70 9.19
C ILE A 71 -8.34 10.15 10.32
N GLU A 72 -7.72 9.85 11.46
CA GLU A 72 -8.39 9.39 12.68
C GLU A 72 -9.39 10.43 13.19
N ASN A 73 -8.99 11.71 13.23
CA ASN A 73 -9.85 12.79 13.71
C ASN A 73 -11.07 13.04 12.82
N SER A 74 -10.99 12.75 11.52
CA SER A 74 -12.02 13.16 10.56
C SER A 74 -12.05 12.27 9.31
N PRO A 75 -12.48 11.00 9.41
CA PRO A 75 -12.37 10.03 8.31
C PRO A 75 -13.20 10.43 7.08
N LYS A 76 -14.36 11.07 7.28
CA LYS A 76 -15.28 11.45 6.18
C LYS A 76 -14.78 12.62 5.33
N LYS A 77 -13.74 13.35 5.77
CA LYS A 77 -13.22 14.50 5.02
C LYS A 77 -12.60 14.06 3.70
N SER A 78 -12.95 14.77 2.63
CA SER A 78 -12.33 14.58 1.31
C SER A 78 -10.81 14.80 1.40
N HIS A 79 -10.05 13.92 0.74
CA HIS A 79 -8.60 14.04 0.65
C HIS A 79 -8.17 15.37 0.02
N ARG A 80 -8.96 15.98 -0.88
CA ARG A 80 -8.62 17.29 -1.46
C ARG A 80 -8.60 18.40 -0.40
N ILE A 81 -9.62 18.43 0.46
CA ILE A 81 -9.74 19.42 1.54
C ILE A 81 -8.61 19.21 2.55
N ARG A 82 -8.39 17.95 2.93
CA ARG A 82 -7.29 17.54 3.83
C ARG A 82 -5.91 17.92 3.28
N ALA A 83 -5.68 17.78 1.98
CA ALA A 83 -4.42 18.19 1.35
C ALA A 83 -4.19 19.69 1.52
N GLN A 84 -5.23 20.50 1.32
CA GLN A 84 -5.19 21.94 1.52
C GLN A 84 -4.90 22.30 2.99
N GLU A 85 -5.56 21.66 3.95
CA GLU A 85 -5.32 21.86 5.40
C GLU A 85 -3.86 21.54 5.79
N LEU A 86 -3.27 20.49 5.20
CA LEU A 86 -1.90 20.04 5.49
C LEU A 86 -0.82 20.71 4.62
N GLY A 87 -1.19 21.63 3.73
CA GLY A 87 -0.27 22.28 2.79
C GLY A 87 0.42 21.30 1.83
N LEU A 88 -0.28 20.25 1.42
CA LEU A 88 0.19 19.22 0.49
C LEU A 88 -0.55 19.32 -0.85
N THR A 89 0.08 18.83 -1.91
CA THR A 89 -0.66 18.63 -3.17
C THR A 89 -1.62 17.44 -3.02
N PRO A 90 -2.80 17.48 -3.66
CA PRO A 90 -3.75 16.36 -3.60
C PRO A 90 -3.17 15.03 -4.09
N THR A 91 -2.28 15.08 -5.08
CA THR A 91 -1.60 13.90 -5.64
C THR A 91 -0.63 13.28 -4.65
N THR A 92 0.18 14.09 -3.96
CA THR A 92 1.10 13.62 -2.92
C THR A 92 0.32 12.96 -1.78
N LEU A 93 -0.74 13.61 -1.28
CA LEU A 93 -1.55 13.02 -0.22
C LEU A 93 -2.20 11.70 -0.65
N TRP A 94 -2.73 11.62 -1.88
CA TRP A 94 -3.30 10.37 -2.39
C TRP A 94 -2.25 9.25 -2.48
N GLN A 95 -1.05 9.55 -3.01
CA GLN A 95 0.03 8.57 -3.08
C GLN A 95 0.44 8.09 -1.69
N THR A 96 0.59 8.99 -0.73
CA THR A 96 0.93 8.67 0.65
C THR A 96 -0.15 7.83 1.32
N MET A 97 -1.42 8.20 1.18
CA MET A 97 -2.53 7.39 1.71
C MET A 97 -2.50 5.97 1.13
N ARG A 98 -2.28 5.80 -0.18
CA ARG A 98 -2.27 4.47 -0.80
C ARG A 98 -1.02 3.64 -0.56
N LYS A 99 0.17 4.23 -0.61
CA LYS A 99 1.45 3.50 -0.55
C LYS A 99 1.94 3.33 0.87
N ASP A 100 1.90 4.41 1.65
CA ASP A 100 2.51 4.45 2.98
C ASP A 100 1.51 3.99 4.04
N LEU A 101 0.25 4.44 3.97
CA LEU A 101 -0.80 4.06 4.91
C LEU A 101 -1.66 2.87 4.44
N GLN A 102 -1.53 2.43 3.17
CA GLN A 102 -2.36 1.37 2.57
C GLN A 102 -3.88 1.63 2.66
N LEU A 103 -4.25 2.91 2.62
CA LEU A 103 -5.62 3.42 2.70
C LEU A 103 -6.13 3.89 1.34
N PHE A 104 -7.41 3.61 1.07
CA PHE A 104 -8.09 4.05 -0.15
C PHE A 104 -9.06 5.21 0.19
N PRO A 105 -8.75 6.47 -0.18
CA PRO A 105 -9.50 7.64 0.28
C PRO A 105 -11.00 7.57 0.04
N TYR A 106 -11.41 7.09 -1.14
CA TYR A 106 -12.82 6.96 -1.50
C TYR A 106 -13.53 5.92 -0.63
N LYS A 107 -12.88 4.81 -0.26
CA LYS A 107 -13.48 3.78 0.61
C LYS A 107 -13.71 4.31 2.02
N ILE A 108 -12.80 5.15 2.52
CA ILE A 108 -12.92 5.76 3.85
C ILE A 108 -14.04 6.78 3.85
N SER A 109 -14.15 7.63 2.82
CA SER A 109 -15.21 8.63 2.78
C SER A 109 -16.60 8.01 2.56
N THR A 110 -16.68 6.89 1.83
CA THR A 110 -17.95 6.22 1.51
C THR A 110 -18.38 5.18 2.54
N GLN A 111 -17.55 4.87 3.53
CA GLN A 111 -17.98 4.09 4.70
C GLN A 111 -18.88 4.97 5.57
N VAL A 112 -20.12 5.15 5.10
CA VAL A 112 -21.25 5.34 5.99
C VAL A 112 -21.23 4.11 6.88
N LEU A 113 -20.93 4.28 8.17
CA LEU A 113 -21.38 3.33 9.18
C LEU A 113 -22.85 3.13 8.85
N LYS A 114 -23.23 1.98 8.28
CA LYS A 114 -24.63 1.61 8.28
C LYS A 114 -25.04 1.83 9.74
N PRO A 115 -25.99 2.73 10.05
CA PRO A 115 -26.61 2.61 11.36
C PRO A 115 -27.03 1.15 11.41
N GLU A 116 -26.62 0.44 12.46
CA GLU A 116 -27.18 -0.87 12.77
C GLU A 116 -28.69 -0.70 12.59
N SER A 117 -29.18 -1.22 11.47
CA SER A 117 -30.51 -0.89 11.01
C SER A 117 -31.41 -1.69 11.93
N GLY A 118 -31.88 -1.05 13.00
CA GLY A 118 -32.95 -1.51 13.87
C GLY A 118 -34.29 -1.52 13.12
N TRP A 119 -34.31 -2.11 11.93
CA TRP A 119 -35.50 -2.34 11.16
C TRP A 119 -35.92 -3.78 11.44
N CYS A 120 -37.01 -3.86 12.18
CA CYS A 120 -37.80 -5.03 12.49
C CYS A 120 -37.74 -6.06 11.35
N LYS A 121 -37.46 -7.32 11.70
CA LYS A 121 -37.77 -8.44 10.82
C LYS A 121 -39.28 -8.40 10.56
N ALA A 122 -39.67 -7.94 9.38
CA ALA A 122 -41.03 -8.10 8.89
C ALA A 122 -41.28 -9.61 8.77
N GLN A 123 -42.04 -10.17 9.71
CA GLN A 123 -42.72 -11.43 9.48
C GLN A 123 -43.77 -11.19 8.40
N HIS A 124 -43.71 -12.02 7.38
CA HIS A 124 -44.53 -11.93 6.20
C HIS A 124 -45.83 -12.69 6.44
N GLU A 125 -46.86 -12.05 6.99
CA GLU A 125 -48.20 -12.63 7.06
C GLU A 125 -49.27 -11.57 6.73
N SER A 126 -49.95 -11.82 5.61
CA SER A 126 -51.21 -11.21 5.16
C SER A 126 -51.23 -9.69 4.88
N GLY A 127 -51.44 -9.36 3.61
CA GLY A 127 -51.46 -7.99 3.12
C GLY A 127 -52.63 -7.16 3.63
N VAL A 128 -52.32 -5.91 3.97
CA VAL A 128 -53.01 -4.64 3.69
C VAL A 128 -52.10 -3.58 4.31
N ILE A 129 -51.51 -2.69 3.51
CA ILE A 129 -50.74 -1.55 4.02
C ILE A 129 -51.68 -0.34 4.02
N SER A 130 -52.20 0.01 5.20
CA SER A 130 -52.83 1.30 5.47
C SER A 130 -51.75 2.29 5.90
N TRP A 131 -51.69 3.46 5.24
CA TRP A 131 -50.83 4.57 5.65
C TRP A 131 -51.69 5.61 6.35
N ASP A 132 -51.64 5.68 7.68
CA ASP A 132 -52.20 6.81 8.43
C ASP A 132 -51.16 7.94 8.49
N CYS A 133 -51.47 9.01 7.78
CA CYS A 133 -50.67 10.22 7.62
C CYS A 133 -51.19 11.29 8.59
N SER A 134 -50.89 11.16 9.88
CA SER A 134 -51.41 12.09 10.89
C SER A 134 -50.39 12.58 11.93
N GLN A 135 -49.08 12.36 11.76
CA GLN A 135 -48.08 12.82 12.75
C GLN A 135 -46.86 13.49 12.13
N LEU A 136 -47.07 14.62 11.45
CA LEU A 136 -46.01 15.59 11.14
C LEU A 136 -46.56 17.02 11.22
N THR A 137 -46.92 17.49 12.41
CA THR A 137 -46.99 18.93 12.73
C THR A 137 -46.94 19.12 14.26
N ALA A 138 -45.74 19.18 14.87
CA ALA A 138 -45.64 19.63 16.26
C ALA A 138 -44.30 20.24 16.71
N GLU A 139 -43.27 20.39 15.86
CA GLU A 139 -42.00 21.01 16.30
C GLU A 139 -41.48 22.05 15.29
N PHE A 140 -42.25 23.12 15.06
CA PHE A 140 -41.76 24.27 14.29
C PHE A 140 -42.32 25.62 14.79
N ALA A 141 -42.52 25.77 16.10
CA ALA A 141 -43.08 26.99 16.69
C ALA A 141 -42.39 27.44 18.00
N GLU A 142 -41.05 27.37 18.07
CA GLU A 142 -40.28 28.01 19.15
C GLU A 142 -39.00 28.71 18.62
N PHE A 143 -39.13 29.43 17.52
CA PHE A 143 -38.12 30.44 17.15
C PHE A 143 -38.76 31.56 16.31
N VAL A 144 -39.52 32.44 16.98
CA VAL A 144 -39.63 33.91 16.83
C VAL A 144 -40.65 34.41 17.86
#